data_AF-A0A2N1U1S1-F1
#
_entry.id   AF-A0A2N1U1S1-F1
#
_cell.length_a   1.000
_cell.length_b   1.000
_cell.length_c   1.000
_cell.angle_alpha   90.00
_cell.angle_beta   90.00
_cell.angle_gamma   90.00
#
_symmetry.space_group_name_H-M   'P 1'
#
loop_
_entity.id
_entity.type
_entity.pdbx_description
1 polymer ?
#
loop_
_entity_poly.entity_id
_entity_poly.type
_entity_poly.pdbx_seq_one_letter_code
_entity_poly.pdbx_strand_id
1 'polypeptide(L)'
;MNPQPTLEFAASDEIAGLTDLQVRIDEFARLQLPLKTVFVTENEINGLVFPEVAGAMVIFGLGYGLDRLSGIDWLKQVDIVYWGDIDTHGFAMLDQMRSYFPQTKSMLMDHETLLAHREFWGNEPKQVKRELPRLDAVESALYQALLTGTYAPSLRLEQERISYSLVLNSIRQS
;
A
#
# COMPACT_ATOMS: atom_id res chain seq x y z
N MET A 1 16.78 -1.02 26.84
CA MET A 1 16.95 -1.52 25.45
C MET A 1 15.73 -1.03 24.69
N ASN A 2 15.90 -0.21 23.65
CA ASN A 2 14.77 0.13 22.79
C ASN A 2 14.41 -1.12 21.97
N PRO A 3 13.12 -1.45 21.80
CA PRO A 3 12.73 -2.54 20.92
C PRO A 3 13.21 -2.25 19.50
N GLN A 4 13.76 -3.27 18.84
CA GLN A 4 14.14 -3.22 17.43
C GLN A 4 12.86 -3.08 16.59
N PRO A 5 12.88 -2.32 15.48
CA PRO A 5 11.71 -2.18 14.62
C PRO A 5 11.33 -3.53 14.00
N THR A 6 10.05 -3.86 14.09
CA THR A 6 9.45 -5.06 13.50
C THR A 6 8.66 -4.71 12.24
N LEU A 7 8.40 -5.75 11.44
CA LEU A 7 7.58 -5.73 10.24
C LEU A 7 6.66 -6.95 10.27
N GLU A 8 5.38 -6.72 9.96
CA GLU A 8 4.36 -7.76 9.84
C GLU A 8 4.09 -8.08 8.38
N PHE A 9 4.01 -9.37 8.08
CA PHE A 9 3.66 -9.81 6.75
C PHE A 9 2.92 -11.14 6.79
N ALA A 10 2.08 -11.35 5.79
CA ALA A 10 1.48 -12.65 5.51
C ALA A 10 1.96 -13.15 4.14
N ALA A 11 2.31 -14.44 4.06
CA ALA A 11 2.76 -15.09 2.84
C ALA A 11 1.75 -16.15 2.42
N SER A 12 1.41 -16.17 1.14
CA SER A 12 0.45 -17.16 0.61
C SER A 12 1.08 -18.55 0.54
N ASP A 13 2.39 -18.61 0.31
CA ASP A 13 3.17 -19.83 0.46
C ASP A 13 3.77 -19.86 1.88
N GLU A 14 3.56 -20.96 2.60
CA GLU A 14 4.07 -21.12 3.96
C GLU A 14 5.59 -20.94 4.03
N ILE A 15 6.05 -20.06 4.91
CA ILE A 15 7.46 -19.96 5.25
C ILE A 15 7.72 -20.93 6.39
N ALA A 16 8.19 -22.13 6.04
CA ALA A 16 8.45 -23.19 7.01
C ALA A 16 7.23 -23.53 7.91
N GLY A 17 6.02 -23.53 7.34
CA GLY A 17 4.77 -23.81 8.06
C GLY A 17 4.08 -22.59 8.68
N LEU A 18 4.60 -21.38 8.43
CA LEU A 18 4.09 -20.13 9.00
C LEU A 18 3.54 -19.23 7.89
N THR A 19 2.33 -18.69 8.11
CA THR A 19 1.62 -17.85 7.13
C THR A 19 1.50 -16.39 7.56
N ASP A 20 1.64 -16.12 8.87
CA ASP A 20 1.61 -14.78 9.47
C ASP A 20 2.80 -14.65 10.43
N LEU A 21 3.61 -13.62 10.21
CA LEU A 21 4.91 -13.44 10.84
C LEU A 21 5.15 -11.96 11.18
N GLN A 22 5.55 -11.72 12.42
CA GLN A 22 6.18 -10.48 12.84
C GLN A 22 7.68 -10.72 13.05
N VAL A 23 8.53 -10.08 12.25
CA VAL A 23 9.99 -10.27 12.29
C VAL A 23 10.72 -8.96 12.50
N ARG A 24 11.97 -9.00 12.97
CA ARG A 24 12.80 -7.79 12.98
C ARG A 24 13.16 -7.40 11.55
N ILE A 25 13.31 -6.10 11.33
CA ILE A 25 13.63 -5.60 10.00
C ILE A 25 14.96 -6.14 9.44
N ASP A 26 15.95 -6.35 10.30
CA ASP A 26 17.24 -6.90 9.89
C ASP A 26 17.13 -8.36 9.45
N GLU A 27 16.20 -9.11 10.04
CA GLU A 27 15.90 -10.49 9.64
C GLU A 27 15.14 -10.52 8.32
N PHE A 28 14.14 -9.64 8.17
CA PHE A 28 13.40 -9.49 6.92
C PHE A 28 14.32 -9.07 5.75
N ALA A 29 15.30 -8.20 6.00
CA ALA A 29 16.26 -7.78 4.98
C ALA A 29 17.16 -8.93 4.48
N ARG A 30 17.31 -10.01 5.25
CA ARG A 30 18.08 -11.20 4.88
C ARG A 30 17.23 -12.32 4.29
N LEU A 31 15.92 -12.14 4.23
CA LEU A 31 14.98 -13.13 3.72
C LEU A 31 15.28 -13.44 2.26
N GLN A 32 15.29 -14.72 1.91
CA GLN A 32 15.41 -15.19 0.53
C GLN A 32 14.24 -16.12 0.25
N LEU A 33 13.23 -15.59 -0.43
CA LEU A 33 12.06 -16.36 -0.85
C LEU A 33 11.90 -16.28 -2.36
N PRO A 34 11.38 -17.32 -3.01
CA PRO A 34 11.07 -17.32 -4.43
C PRO A 34 9.76 -16.55 -4.73
N LEU A 35 9.62 -15.33 -4.19
CA LEU A 35 8.45 -14.48 -4.41
C LEU A 35 8.60 -13.68 -5.71
N LYS A 36 7.46 -13.41 -6.34
CA LYS A 36 7.36 -12.55 -7.52
C LYS A 36 6.81 -11.17 -7.18
N THR A 37 5.87 -11.12 -6.23
CA THR A 37 5.08 -9.92 -5.95
C THR A 37 4.99 -9.67 -4.45
N VAL A 38 5.10 -8.40 -4.05
CA VAL A 38 4.89 -7.94 -2.69
C VAL A 38 3.78 -6.89 -2.71
N PHE A 39 2.69 -7.18 -2.01
CA PHE A 39 1.66 -6.20 -1.72
C PHE A 39 2.05 -5.41 -0.48
N VAL A 40 1.83 -4.11 -0.49
CA VAL A 40 2.07 -3.24 0.66
C VAL A 40 0.78 -2.49 0.95
N THR A 41 0.18 -2.73 2.11
CA THR A 41 -0.99 -2.00 2.59
C THR A 41 -0.68 -1.30 3.90
N GLU A 42 -1.17 -0.07 4.07
CA GLU A 42 -1.01 0.64 5.34
C GLU A 42 -1.86 0.04 6.47
N ASN A 43 -2.94 -0.66 6.14
CA ASN A 43 -3.98 -1.06 7.08
C ASN A 43 -3.80 -2.50 7.55
N GLU A 44 -3.81 -2.68 8.87
CA GLU A 44 -3.62 -3.98 9.51
C GLU A 44 -4.74 -4.97 9.17
N ILE A 45 -6.01 -4.53 9.21
CA ILE A 45 -7.15 -5.40 8.90
C ILE A 45 -7.08 -5.89 7.46
N ASN A 46 -6.82 -4.99 6.51
CA ASN A 46 -6.68 -5.34 5.09
C ASN A 46 -5.51 -6.29 4.85
N GLY A 47 -4.42 -6.16 5.60
CA GLY A 47 -3.29 -7.08 5.56
C GLY A 47 -3.66 -8.48 6.04
N LEU A 48 -4.36 -8.58 7.18
CA LEU A 48 -4.77 -9.85 7.78
C LEU A 48 -5.82 -10.61 6.96
N VAL A 49 -6.68 -9.90 6.23
CA VAL A 49 -7.71 -10.50 5.36
C VAL A 49 -7.35 -10.50 3.88
N PHE A 50 -6.09 -10.16 3.56
CA PHE A 50 -5.64 -10.05 2.18
C PHE A 50 -5.79 -11.41 1.47
N PRO A 51 -6.32 -11.45 0.23
CA PRO A 51 -6.51 -12.71 -0.48
C PRO A 51 -5.19 -13.46 -0.67
N GLU A 52 -5.25 -14.79 -0.65
CA GLU A 52 -4.11 -15.63 -1.00
C GLU A 52 -3.74 -15.46 -2.48
N VAL A 53 -2.46 -15.18 -2.74
CA VAL A 53 -1.87 -15.00 -4.07
C VAL A 53 -0.58 -15.79 -4.16
N ALA A 54 -0.59 -16.86 -4.96
CA ALA A 54 0.56 -17.75 -5.11
C ALA A 54 1.84 -16.99 -5.51
N GLY A 55 2.96 -17.27 -4.82
CA GLY A 55 4.22 -16.57 -5.06
C GLY A 55 4.23 -15.10 -4.63
N ALA A 56 3.30 -14.68 -3.78
CA ALA A 56 3.25 -13.32 -3.24
C ALA A 56 3.13 -13.30 -1.71
N MET A 57 3.50 -12.13 -1.16
CA MET A 57 3.28 -11.79 0.24
C MET A 57 2.64 -10.41 0.36
N VAL A 58 2.00 -10.14 1.49
CA VAL A 58 1.51 -8.82 1.87
C VAL A 58 2.27 -8.32 3.08
N ILE A 59 2.76 -7.08 3.03
CA ILE A 59 3.35 -6.35 4.15
C ILE A 59 2.31 -5.34 4.63
N PHE A 60 2.09 -5.29 5.95
CA PHE A 60 1.12 -4.39 6.55
C PHE A 60 1.58 -3.82 7.89
N GLY A 61 0.77 -2.94 8.48
CA GLY A 61 1.06 -2.36 9.80
C GLY A 61 2.25 -1.41 9.83
N LEU A 62 2.68 -0.88 8.67
CA LEU A 62 3.87 -0.02 8.59
C LEU A 62 3.63 1.40 9.12
N GLY A 63 2.38 1.87 9.13
CA GLY A 63 2.06 3.28 9.41
C GLY A 63 2.92 4.24 8.57
N TYR A 64 3.47 5.29 9.20
CA TYR A 64 4.43 6.21 8.55
C TYR A 64 5.84 5.59 8.32
N GLY A 65 6.04 4.32 8.67
CA GLY A 65 7.33 3.62 8.65
C GLY A 65 7.75 3.05 7.29
N LEU A 66 7.27 3.58 6.15
CA LEU A 66 7.69 3.13 4.82
C LEU A 66 9.19 3.32 4.57
N ASP A 67 9.80 4.31 5.23
CA ASP A 67 11.25 4.55 5.22
C ASP A 67 12.05 3.33 5.67
N ARG A 68 11.48 2.52 6.56
CA ARG A 68 12.06 1.25 7.02
C ARG A 68 12.31 0.30 5.86
N LEU A 69 11.42 0.29 4.86
CA LEU A 69 11.57 -0.61 3.72
C LEU A 69 12.76 -0.26 2.83
N SER A 70 13.20 1.00 2.82
CA SER A 70 14.24 1.50 1.90
C SER A 70 15.57 0.73 1.96
N GLY A 71 15.89 0.09 3.08
CA GLY A 71 17.10 -0.71 3.28
C GLY A 71 16.99 -2.18 2.87
N ILE A 72 15.84 -2.63 2.37
CA ILE A 72 15.59 -4.03 2.03
C ILE A 72 15.85 -4.22 0.53
N ASP A 73 17.08 -4.63 0.19
CA ASP A 73 17.51 -4.67 -1.21
C ASP A 73 16.77 -5.69 -2.08
N TRP A 74 16.32 -6.81 -1.51
CA TRP A 74 15.60 -7.83 -2.29
C TRP A 74 14.24 -7.33 -2.79
N LEU A 75 13.63 -6.34 -2.13
CA LEU A 75 12.39 -5.70 -2.61
C LEU A 75 12.59 -4.98 -3.95
N LYS A 76 13.83 -4.63 -4.32
CA LYS A 76 14.14 -4.02 -5.63
C LYS A 76 14.04 -5.01 -6.79
N GLN A 77 13.95 -6.31 -6.49
CA GLN A 77 13.97 -7.40 -7.48
C GLN A 77 12.60 -8.05 -7.70
N VAL A 78 11.57 -7.57 -6.99
CA VAL A 78 10.20 -8.08 -7.06
C VAL A 78 9.26 -6.97 -7.51
N ASP A 79 8.10 -7.37 -8.05
CA ASP A 79 7.01 -6.45 -8.31
C ASP A 79 6.42 -5.97 -6.97
N ILE A 80 6.20 -4.66 -6.85
CA ILE A 80 5.57 -4.07 -5.66
C ILE A 80 4.24 -3.47 -6.05
N VAL A 81 3.19 -3.84 -5.32
CA VAL A 81 1.85 -3.27 -5.46
C VAL A 81 1.46 -2.59 -4.15
N TYR A 82 1.31 -1.27 -4.21
CA TYR A 82 0.94 -0.43 -3.09
C TYR A 82 -0.57 -0.20 -3.04
N TRP A 83 -1.16 -0.33 -1.85
CA TRP A 83 -2.57 -0.01 -1.60
C TRP A 83 -2.69 0.89 -0.36
N GLY A 84 -2.95 2.16 -0.62
CA GLY A 84 -3.22 3.17 0.42
C GLY A 84 -4.62 3.76 0.31
N ASP A 85 -4.93 4.67 1.21
CA ASP A 85 -6.17 5.46 1.15
C ASP A 85 -6.19 6.38 -0.08
N ILE A 86 -7.39 6.66 -0.61
CA ILE A 86 -7.56 7.72 -1.60
C ILE A 86 -7.75 9.04 -0.85
N ASP A 87 -6.63 9.62 -0.44
CA ASP A 87 -6.48 10.96 0.14
C ASP A 87 -5.09 11.53 -0.17
N THR A 88 -4.79 12.74 0.32
CA THR A 88 -3.50 13.37 0.00
C THR A 88 -2.30 12.74 0.74
N HIS A 89 -2.51 12.06 1.88
CA HIS A 89 -1.46 11.30 2.57
C HIS A 89 -1.13 10.00 1.83
N GLY A 90 -2.13 9.23 1.40
CA GLY A 90 -1.94 7.98 0.68
C GLY A 90 -1.13 8.16 -0.60
N PHE A 91 -1.41 9.21 -1.38
CA PHE A 91 -0.59 9.57 -2.55
C PHE A 91 0.82 10.06 -2.17
N ALA A 92 0.97 10.76 -1.05
CA ALA A 92 2.28 11.18 -0.57
C ALA A 92 3.16 9.99 -0.13
N MET A 93 2.53 8.93 0.38
CA MET A 93 3.18 7.68 0.75
C MET A 93 3.52 6.82 -0.48
N LEU A 94 2.64 6.77 -1.48
CA LEU A 94 2.95 6.16 -2.79
C LEU A 94 4.16 6.82 -3.47
N ASP A 95 4.21 8.16 -3.49
CA ASP A 95 5.36 8.91 -4.02
C ASP A 95 6.64 8.61 -3.23
N GLN A 96 6.56 8.50 -1.91
CA GLN A 96 7.71 8.09 -1.07
C GLN A 96 8.15 6.66 -1.37
N MET A 97 7.21 5.72 -1.52
CA MET A 97 7.52 4.32 -1.84
C MET A 97 8.25 4.22 -3.18
N ARG A 98 7.79 4.95 -4.20
CA ARG A 98 8.46 5.03 -5.52
C ARG A 98 9.83 5.72 -5.48
N SER A 99 10.14 6.48 -4.43
CA SER A 99 11.49 7.04 -4.26
C SER A 99 12.53 5.95 -3.92
N TYR A 100 12.11 4.88 -3.26
CA TYR A 100 12.95 3.73 -2.92
C TYR A 100 12.82 2.59 -3.94
N PHE A 101 11.61 2.39 -4.46
CA PHE A 101 11.24 1.29 -5.35
C PHE A 101 10.46 1.83 -6.56
N PRO A 102 11.15 2.34 -7.60
CA PRO A 102 10.51 2.96 -8.76
C PRO A 102 9.56 2.04 -9.54
N GLN A 103 9.68 0.72 -9.38
CA GLN A 103 8.81 -0.28 -10.01
C GLN A 103 7.43 -0.43 -9.33
N THR A 104 7.19 0.27 -8.23
CA THR A 104 5.94 0.18 -7.45
C THR A 104 4.74 0.65 -8.27
N LYS A 105 3.73 -0.21 -8.38
CA LYS A 105 2.40 0.12 -8.94
C LYS A 105 1.42 0.40 -7.80
N SER A 106 0.41 1.24 -8.04
CA SER A 106 -0.71 1.39 -7.13
C SER A 106 -1.84 0.43 -7.53
N MET A 107 -2.67 0.03 -6.56
CA MET A 107 -3.94 -0.67 -6.83
C MET A 107 -5.08 0.06 -6.14
N LEU A 108 -6.23 0.15 -6.82
CA LEU A 108 -7.47 0.71 -6.26
C LEU A 108 -7.35 2.17 -5.78
N MET A 109 -6.38 2.91 -6.33
CA MET A 109 -6.12 4.33 -6.03
C MET A 109 -6.42 5.21 -7.25
N ASP A 110 -7.55 4.93 -7.91
CA ASP A 110 -7.98 5.60 -9.13
C ASP A 110 -9.36 6.27 -8.98
N HIS A 111 -9.72 7.06 -9.99
CA HIS A 111 -10.98 7.80 -10.00
C HIS A 111 -12.19 6.89 -10.01
N GLU A 112 -12.13 5.75 -10.70
CA GLU A 112 -13.25 4.81 -10.80
C GLU A 112 -13.56 4.23 -9.43
N THR A 113 -12.52 3.78 -8.72
CA THR A 113 -12.60 3.29 -7.36
C THR A 113 -13.16 4.36 -6.43
N LEU A 114 -12.64 5.59 -6.49
CA LEU A 114 -13.13 6.69 -5.66
C LEU A 114 -14.63 6.94 -5.88
N LEU A 115 -15.06 7.07 -7.13
CA LEU A 115 -16.43 7.44 -7.47
C LEU A 115 -17.43 6.31 -7.24
N ALA A 116 -17.00 5.05 -7.32
CA ALA A 116 -17.82 3.89 -7.00
C ALA A 116 -18.18 3.80 -5.51
N HIS A 117 -17.41 4.44 -4.62
CA HIS A 117 -17.57 4.36 -3.16
C HIS A 117 -17.98 5.70 -2.54
N ARG A 118 -18.76 6.52 -3.28
CA ARG A 118 -19.25 7.83 -2.82
C ARG A 118 -19.92 7.84 -1.45
N GLU A 119 -20.68 6.79 -1.14
CA GLU A 119 -21.40 6.66 0.13
C GLU A 119 -20.47 6.47 1.34
N PHE A 120 -19.21 6.09 1.10
CA PHE A 120 -18.19 5.86 2.13
C PHE A 120 -17.15 6.97 2.21
N TRP A 121 -17.33 8.06 1.48
CA TRP A 121 -16.43 9.20 1.57
C TRP A 121 -16.42 9.79 2.98
N GLY A 122 -15.22 9.85 3.54
CA GLY A 122 -14.92 10.51 4.79
C GLY A 122 -14.27 11.87 4.57
N ASN A 123 -13.62 12.36 5.63
CA ASN A 123 -12.95 13.65 5.64
C ASN A 123 -11.47 13.49 6.04
N GLU A 124 -10.59 14.15 5.28
CA GLU A 124 -9.17 14.35 5.56
C GLU A 124 -8.97 15.73 6.23
N PRO A 125 -8.96 15.81 7.58
CA PRO A 125 -8.93 17.09 8.28
C PRO A 125 -7.64 17.88 8.03
N LYS A 126 -6.55 17.21 7.64
CA LYS A 126 -5.24 17.81 7.38
C LYS A 126 -4.65 17.23 6.11
N GLN A 127 -4.81 17.96 5.00
CA GLN A 127 -4.24 17.57 3.73
C GLN A 127 -2.74 17.83 3.65
N VAL A 128 -2.01 16.94 2.98
CA VAL A 128 -0.63 17.12 2.54
C VAL A 128 -0.62 17.86 1.21
N LYS A 129 -0.03 19.05 1.20
CA LYS A 129 0.09 19.89 0.01
C LYS A 129 1.57 20.01 -0.38
N ARG A 130 2.01 19.14 -1.29
CA ARG A 130 3.38 19.18 -1.84
C ARG A 130 3.40 18.60 -3.25
N GLU A 131 4.48 18.84 -3.98
CA GLU A 131 4.67 18.18 -5.28
C GLU A 131 5.00 16.69 -5.07
N LEU A 132 4.35 15.84 -5.87
CA LEU A 132 4.52 14.38 -5.85
C LEU A 132 5.01 13.93 -7.24
N PRO A 133 6.29 14.13 -7.57
CA PRO A 133 6.82 14.00 -8.92
C PRO A 133 6.85 12.55 -9.44
N ARG A 134 6.64 11.54 -8.58
CA ARG A 134 6.65 10.11 -8.96
C ARG A 134 5.26 9.52 -9.15
N LEU A 135 4.20 10.33 -9.06
CA LEU A 135 2.86 9.90 -9.47
C LEU A 135 2.76 9.82 -11.00
N ASP A 136 1.98 8.87 -11.48
CA ASP A 136 1.60 8.84 -12.89
C ASP A 136 0.53 9.90 -13.21
N ALA A 137 0.13 9.98 -14.47
CA ALA A 137 -0.83 10.98 -14.92
C ALA A 137 -2.23 10.81 -14.30
N VAL A 138 -2.68 9.57 -14.08
CA VAL A 138 -4.00 9.26 -13.51
C VAL A 138 -4.03 9.58 -12.02
N GLU A 139 -2.99 9.17 -11.30
CA GLU A 139 -2.79 9.43 -9.88
C GLU A 139 -2.62 10.92 -9.61
N SER A 140 -1.81 11.61 -10.42
CA SER A 140 -1.61 13.06 -10.30
C SER A 140 -2.92 13.83 -10.51
N ALA A 141 -3.72 13.46 -11.52
CA ALA A 141 -5.02 14.07 -11.73
C ALA A 141 -5.95 13.87 -10.53
N LEU A 142 -5.96 12.68 -9.92
CA LEU A 142 -6.77 12.40 -8.74
C LEU A 142 -6.28 13.17 -7.52
N TYR A 143 -4.97 13.19 -7.28
CA TYR A 143 -4.34 13.98 -6.23
C TYR A 143 -4.70 15.46 -6.33
N GLN A 144 -4.67 16.05 -7.54
CA GLN A 144 -5.09 17.43 -7.74
C GLN A 144 -6.59 17.62 -7.46
N ALA A 145 -7.46 16.70 -7.89
CA ALA A 145 -8.89 16.77 -7.62
C ALA A 145 -9.21 16.72 -6.10
N LEU A 146 -8.44 15.95 -5.33
CA LEU A 146 -8.53 15.90 -3.86
C LEU A 146 -8.06 17.22 -3.22
N LEU A 147 -6.96 17.79 -3.70
CA LEU A 147 -6.42 19.07 -3.21
C LEU A 147 -7.37 20.25 -3.44
N THR A 148 -8.01 20.30 -4.61
CA THR A 148 -8.94 21.37 -4.97
C THR A 148 -10.36 21.15 -4.44
N GLY A 149 -10.63 19.99 -3.86
CA GLY A 149 -11.96 19.61 -3.37
C GLY A 149 -12.99 19.49 -4.49
N THR A 150 -12.57 19.04 -5.68
CA THR A 150 -13.42 18.96 -6.89
C THR A 150 -14.69 18.15 -6.66
N TYR A 151 -14.60 17.09 -5.85
CA TYR A 151 -15.74 16.22 -5.54
C TYR A 151 -16.38 16.54 -4.18
N ALA A 152 -15.56 16.77 -3.16
CA ALA A 152 -15.97 17.20 -1.82
C ALA A 152 -14.78 17.87 -1.12
N PRO A 153 -15.02 18.79 -0.16
CA PRO A 153 -13.94 19.42 0.60
C PRO A 153 -13.22 18.41 1.49
N SER A 154 -11.88 18.38 1.44
CA SER A 154 -11.06 17.48 2.26
C SER A 154 -11.53 16.02 2.14
N LEU A 155 -11.73 15.54 0.91
CA LEU A 155 -12.24 14.19 0.67
C LEU A 155 -11.22 13.12 1.08
N ARG A 156 -11.70 12.04 1.69
CA ARG A 156 -10.93 10.81 1.93
C ARG A 156 -11.78 9.58 1.62
N LEU A 157 -11.22 8.57 0.97
CA LEU A 157 -11.78 7.22 0.98
C LEU A 157 -10.76 6.29 1.64
N GLU A 158 -11.12 5.77 2.81
CA GLU A 158 -10.32 4.79 3.53
C GLU A 158 -10.33 3.45 2.78
N GLN A 159 -9.18 2.80 2.67
CA GLN A 159 -9.06 1.53 1.95
C GLN A 159 -9.94 0.42 2.52
N GLU A 160 -10.23 0.41 3.83
CA GLU A 160 -11.14 -0.54 4.49
C GLU A 160 -12.58 -0.45 3.95
N ARG A 161 -12.94 0.67 3.30
CA ARG A 161 -14.28 0.91 2.75
C ARG A 161 -14.43 0.38 1.33
N ILE A 162 -13.34 -0.04 0.69
CA ILE A 162 -13.37 -0.57 -0.67
C ILE A 162 -13.86 -2.02 -0.63
N SER A 163 -14.83 -2.37 -1.50
CA SER A 163 -15.43 -3.70 -1.48
C SER A 163 -14.40 -4.82 -1.69
N TYR A 164 -14.50 -5.88 -0.90
CA TYR A 164 -13.61 -7.05 -1.00
C TYR A 164 -13.65 -7.71 -2.39
N SER A 165 -14.80 -7.68 -3.06
CA SER A 165 -14.93 -8.14 -4.45
C SER A 165 -14.03 -7.39 -5.43
N LEU A 166 -13.84 -6.08 -5.23
CA LEU A 166 -12.99 -5.28 -6.09
C LEU A 166 -11.51 -5.62 -5.85
N VAL A 167 -11.12 -5.86 -4.59
CA VAL A 167 -9.78 -6.34 -4.21
C VAL A 167 -9.45 -7.67 -4.88
N LEU A 168 -10.37 -8.64 -4.82
CA LEU A 168 -10.18 -9.93 -5.50
C LEU A 168 -10.01 -9.76 -7.02
N ASN A 169 -10.73 -8.82 -7.63
CA ASN A 169 -10.66 -8.59 -9.07
C ASN A 169 -9.36 -7.89 -9.49
N SER A 170 -8.87 -6.92 -8.71
CA SER A 170 -7.62 -6.21 -9.03
C SER A 170 -6.41 -7.13 -8.95
N ILE A 171 -6.39 -8.05 -7.99
CA ILE A 171 -5.31 -9.02 -7.80
C ILE A 171 -5.23 -10.00 -8.98
N ARG A 172 -6.37 -10.46 -9.51
CA ARG A 172 -6.42 -11.41 -10.65
C ARG A 172 -5.92 -10.83 -11.97
N GLN A 173 -5.82 -9.52 -12.07
CA GLN A 173 -5.40 -8.80 -13.28
C GLN A 173 -3.95 -8.29 -13.21
N SER A 174 -3.29 -8.46 -12.06
CA SER A 174 -1.91 -8.05 -11.80
C SER A 174 -0.91 -9.12 -12.21
#